data_AF-A0A7R9UGM6-F1
#
_entry.id   AF-A0A7R9UGM6-F1
#
_cell.length_a   1.000
_cell.length_b   1.000
_cell.length_c   1.000
_cell.angle_alpha   90.00
_cell.angle_beta   90.00
_cell.angle_gamma   90.00
#
_symmetry.space_group_name_H-M   'P 1'
#
loop_
_entity.id
_entity.type
_entity.pdbx_description
1 polymer ?
#
loop_
_entity_poly.entity_id
_entity_poly.type
_entity_poly.pdbx_seq_one_letter_code
_entity_poly.pdbx_strand_id
1 'polypeptide(L)'
;RTGAMPWTGADAEAAASRLHVAPLDEHNVALLNHVAPLDWLDPTPHAEYDLIAIGAGAGGLVSSKQAARRGAKSALVEKHLAGGDCLNVGCVPSKALIRTARAVKELRASAELGVRITGDVVVDFAHIMARMRRLRARIAPADSYAGTAAAGAHMFAGTATFTGPNTLPASSV
;
A
#
# COMPACT_ATOMS: atom_id res chain seq x y z
N ARG A 1 -12.84 -4.17 -20.90
CA ARG A 1 -13.90 -3.55 -20.08
C ARG A 1 -14.40 -4.63 -19.14
N THR A 2 -13.73 -4.79 -18.00
CA THR A 2 -14.09 -5.74 -16.96
C THR A 2 -14.70 -4.92 -15.83
N GLY A 3 -15.89 -5.27 -15.39
CA GLY A 3 -16.53 -4.66 -14.23
C GLY A 3 -15.76 -5.05 -12.98
N ALA A 4 -14.67 -4.33 -12.71
CA ALA A 4 -13.97 -4.45 -11.45
C ALA A 4 -14.96 -4.13 -10.33
N MET A 5 -15.03 -4.97 -9.29
CA MET A 5 -15.83 -4.67 -8.09
C MET A 5 -14.97 -3.78 -7.20
N PRO A 6 -15.11 -2.43 -7.27
CA PRO A 6 -14.32 -1.58 -6.42
C PRO A 6 -14.78 -1.77 -4.98
N TRP A 7 -13.88 -1.46 -4.05
CA TRP A 7 -14.31 -1.20 -2.68
C TRP A 7 -15.37 -0.09 -2.68
N THR A 8 -16.46 -0.30 -1.94
CA THR A 8 -17.57 0.66 -1.82
C THR A 8 -17.82 1.00 -0.36
N GLY A 9 -18.65 2.02 -0.10
CA GLY A 9 -19.04 2.35 1.28
C GLY A 9 -19.71 1.20 2.04
N ALA A 10 -20.30 0.22 1.34
CA ALA A 10 -20.88 -0.98 1.95
C ALA A 10 -19.82 -1.90 2.58
N ASP A 11 -18.57 -1.80 2.13
CA ASP A 11 -17.46 -2.64 2.59
C ASP A 11 -16.71 -2.05 3.81
N ALA A 12 -17.23 -0.96 4.39
CA ALA A 12 -16.55 -0.21 5.45
C ALA A 12 -16.21 -1.07 6.68
N GLU A 13 -17.14 -1.92 7.11
CA GLU A 13 -16.92 -2.83 8.24
C GLU A 13 -15.85 -3.87 7.93
N ALA A 14 -15.89 -4.47 6.73
CA ALA A 14 -14.89 -5.43 6.28
C ALA A 14 -13.50 -4.78 6.16
N ALA A 15 -13.42 -3.56 5.59
CA ALA A 15 -12.17 -2.81 5.50
C ALA A 15 -11.59 -2.47 6.88
N ALA A 16 -12.44 -2.10 7.84
CA ALA A 16 -12.01 -1.77 9.19
C ALA A 16 -11.57 -3.02 9.98
N SER A 17 -12.38 -4.08 9.98
CA SER A 17 -12.13 -5.28 10.80
C SER A 17 -11.04 -6.19 10.23
N ARG A 18 -11.00 -6.36 8.91
CA ARG A 18 -10.03 -7.27 8.25
C ARG A 18 -8.75 -6.57 7.85
N LEU A 19 -8.87 -5.34 7.34
CA LEU A 19 -7.75 -4.60 6.74
C LEU A 19 -7.21 -3.47 7.62
N HIS A 20 -7.88 -3.16 8.73
CA HIS A 20 -7.54 -2.01 9.60
C HIS A 20 -7.50 -0.69 8.83
N VAL A 21 -8.34 -0.55 7.80
CA VAL A 21 -8.46 0.66 7.00
C VAL A 21 -9.79 1.35 7.31
N ALA A 22 -9.71 2.48 8.01
CA ALA A 22 -10.84 3.35 8.30
C ALA A 22 -10.40 4.83 8.30
N PRO A 23 -11.30 5.78 7.98
CA PRO A 23 -12.64 5.57 7.41
C PRO A 23 -12.53 5.10 5.95
N LEU A 24 -13.59 4.50 5.40
CA LEU A 24 -13.63 4.11 3.99
C LEU A 24 -14.10 5.28 3.11
N ASP A 25 -13.32 6.36 3.09
CA ASP A 25 -13.52 7.49 2.19
C ASP A 25 -12.96 7.22 0.78
N GLU A 26 -13.19 8.16 -0.15
CA GLU A 26 -12.75 8.03 -1.55
C GLU A 26 -11.24 7.72 -1.71
N HIS A 27 -10.41 8.23 -0.80
CA HIS A 27 -8.97 8.01 -0.84
C HIS A 27 -8.61 6.60 -0.37
N ASN A 28 -9.25 6.10 0.70
CA ASN A 28 -9.03 4.74 1.15
C ASN A 28 -9.64 3.70 0.19
N VAL A 29 -10.77 4.00 -0.44
CA VAL A 29 -11.29 3.19 -1.55
C VAL A 29 -10.28 3.11 -2.69
N ALA A 30 -9.76 4.26 -3.14
CA ALA A 30 -8.76 4.31 -4.20
C ALA A 30 -7.48 3.52 -3.83
N LEU A 31 -7.02 3.63 -2.57
CA LEU A 31 -5.91 2.82 -2.07
C LEU A 31 -6.22 1.33 -2.17
N LEU A 32 -7.34 0.88 -1.59
CA LEU A 32 -7.67 -0.53 -1.49
C LEU A 32 -7.85 -1.20 -2.87
N ASN A 33 -8.40 -0.48 -3.85
CA ASN A 33 -8.46 -0.95 -5.23
C ASN A 33 -7.07 -1.25 -5.84
N HIS A 34 -5.99 -0.68 -5.30
CA HIS A 34 -4.62 -0.99 -5.72
C HIS A 34 -3.96 -2.08 -4.88
N VAL A 35 -4.14 -2.02 -3.56
CA VAL A 35 -3.32 -2.81 -2.61
C VAL A 35 -4.02 -4.02 -2.02
N ALA A 36 -5.32 -4.16 -2.21
CA ALA A 36 -6.11 -5.35 -1.89
C ALA A 36 -7.38 -5.42 -2.76
N PRO A 37 -7.26 -5.47 -4.09
CA PRO A 37 -8.42 -5.53 -4.99
C PRO A 37 -9.30 -6.77 -4.68
N LEU A 38 -10.62 -6.59 -4.66
CA LEU A 38 -11.59 -7.66 -4.38
C LEU A 38 -11.72 -8.66 -5.53
N ASP A 39 -11.41 -8.22 -6.75
CA ASP A 39 -11.55 -8.94 -8.01
C ASP A 39 -10.21 -9.44 -8.57
N TRP A 40 -9.16 -9.48 -7.75
CA TRP A 40 -7.87 -10.02 -8.18
C TRP A 40 -8.01 -11.49 -8.56
N LEU A 41 -7.55 -11.82 -9.76
CA LEU A 41 -7.44 -13.19 -10.23
C LEU A 41 -5.97 -13.58 -10.19
N ASP A 42 -5.65 -14.55 -9.36
CA ASP A 42 -4.31 -15.11 -9.29
C ASP A 42 -3.90 -15.69 -10.66
N PRO A 43 -2.64 -15.49 -11.09
CA PRO A 43 -2.14 -16.09 -12.32
C PRO A 43 -2.00 -17.61 -12.17
N THR A 44 -1.87 -18.33 -13.28
CA THR A 44 -1.55 -19.77 -13.20
C THR A 44 -0.12 -19.95 -12.68
N PRO A 45 0.11 -20.76 -11.63
CA PRO A 45 1.44 -20.95 -11.08
C PRO A 45 2.35 -21.72 -12.02
N HIS A 46 3.65 -21.41 -11.98
CA HIS A 46 4.69 -22.28 -12.53
C HIS A 46 4.98 -23.43 -11.56
N ALA A 47 5.45 -24.56 -12.11
CA ALA A 47 5.92 -25.68 -11.28
C ALA A 47 7.14 -25.30 -10.42
N GLU A 48 7.98 -24.39 -10.92
CA GLU A 48 9.17 -23.90 -10.23
C GLU A 48 9.35 -22.39 -10.47
N TYR A 49 9.78 -21.69 -9.43
CA TYR A 49 10.16 -20.28 -9.45
C TYR A 49 11.62 -20.13 -9.04
N ASP A 50 12.31 -19.18 -9.66
CA ASP A 50 13.67 -18.81 -9.25
C ASP A 50 13.65 -18.03 -7.93
N LEU A 51 12.57 -17.28 -7.66
CA LEU A 51 12.38 -16.53 -6.42
C LEU A 51 10.89 -16.43 -6.06
N ILE A 52 10.56 -16.78 -4.82
CA ILE A 52 9.26 -16.50 -4.22
C ILE A 52 9.46 -15.55 -3.04
N ALA A 53 8.87 -14.36 -3.13
CA ALA A 53 8.80 -13.43 -2.02
C ALA A 53 7.49 -13.65 -1.25
N ILE A 54 7.60 -13.76 0.07
CA ILE A 54 6.45 -13.87 0.97
C ILE A 54 6.28 -12.51 1.68
N GLY A 55 5.18 -11.83 1.36
CA GLY A 55 4.84 -10.49 1.84
C GLY A 55 5.26 -9.39 0.86
N ALA A 56 4.28 -8.60 0.40
CA ALA A 56 4.43 -7.44 -0.46
C ALA A 56 4.81 -6.16 0.32
N GLY A 57 5.72 -6.31 1.29
CA GLY A 57 6.43 -5.17 1.89
C GLY A 57 7.58 -4.70 1.00
N ALA A 58 8.34 -3.71 1.47
CA ALA A 58 9.44 -3.12 0.70
C ALA A 58 10.45 -4.18 0.19
N GLY A 59 10.82 -5.14 1.04
CA GLY A 59 11.73 -6.22 0.67
C GLY A 59 11.17 -7.12 -0.43
N GLY A 60 9.95 -7.64 -0.24
CA GLY A 60 9.32 -8.56 -1.20
C GLY A 60 8.98 -7.89 -2.53
N LEU A 61 8.50 -6.65 -2.51
CA LEU A 61 8.24 -5.89 -3.73
C LEU A 61 9.51 -5.61 -4.52
N VAL A 62 10.60 -5.19 -3.85
CA VAL A 62 11.85 -4.91 -4.54
C VAL A 62 12.47 -6.21 -5.07
N SER A 63 12.57 -7.26 -4.26
CA SER A 63 13.19 -8.52 -4.70
C SER A 63 12.43 -9.16 -5.87
N SER A 64 11.10 -9.29 -5.76
CA SER A 64 10.29 -9.93 -6.80
C SER A 64 10.27 -9.15 -8.11
N LYS A 65 10.00 -7.84 -8.06
CA LYS A 65 9.97 -6.99 -9.26
C LYS A 65 11.33 -6.92 -9.95
N GLN A 66 12.43 -6.86 -9.19
CA GLN A 66 13.77 -6.80 -9.78
C GLN A 66 14.21 -8.15 -10.34
N ALA A 67 13.85 -9.28 -9.70
CA ALA A 67 14.07 -10.61 -10.24
C ALA A 67 13.33 -10.79 -11.58
N ALA A 68 12.04 -10.45 -11.62
CA ALA A 68 11.23 -10.50 -12.83
C ALA A 68 11.78 -9.64 -13.98
N ARG A 69 12.19 -8.39 -13.69
CA ARG A 69 12.81 -7.50 -14.69
C ARG A 69 14.12 -8.03 -15.28
N ARG A 70 14.76 -8.99 -14.61
CA ARG A 70 15.99 -9.67 -15.06
C ARG A 70 15.69 -11.01 -15.72
N GLY A 71 14.42 -11.36 -15.95
CA GLY A 71 13.99 -12.57 -16.64
C GLY A 71 13.78 -13.78 -15.74
N ALA A 72 13.89 -13.64 -14.42
CA ALA A 72 13.62 -14.73 -13.49
C ALA A 72 12.11 -14.98 -13.36
N LYS A 73 11.70 -16.24 -13.23
CA LYS A 73 10.35 -16.63 -12.80
C LYS A 73 10.20 -16.22 -11.35
N SER A 74 9.58 -15.06 -11.12
CA SER A 74 9.38 -14.52 -9.77
C SER A 74 7.91 -14.57 -9.37
N ALA A 75 7.65 -14.98 -8.13
CA ALA A 75 6.36 -14.86 -7.47
C ALA A 75 6.43 -13.95 -6.24
N LEU A 76 5.31 -13.31 -5.92
CA LEU A 76 5.06 -12.54 -4.70
C LEU A 76 3.70 -12.94 -4.14
N VAL A 77 3.65 -13.34 -2.86
CA VAL A 77 2.42 -13.72 -2.17
C VAL A 77 2.12 -12.71 -1.07
N GLU A 78 0.92 -12.13 -1.04
CA GLU A 78 0.49 -11.17 -0.02
C GLU A 78 -0.90 -11.49 0.52
N LYS A 79 -1.05 -11.49 1.85
CA LYS A 79 -2.31 -11.85 2.53
C LYS A 79 -3.18 -10.65 2.91
N HIS A 80 -2.60 -9.46 2.89
CA HIS A 80 -3.16 -8.23 3.42
C HIS A 80 -3.01 -7.09 2.39
N LEU A 81 -2.37 -5.97 2.75
CA LEU A 81 -2.18 -4.83 1.86
C LEU A 81 -0.78 -4.86 1.19
N ALA A 82 -0.75 -4.84 -0.14
CA ALA A 82 0.49 -4.59 -0.86
C ALA A 82 1.08 -3.20 -0.53
N GLY A 83 2.40 -3.07 -0.64
CA GLY A 83 3.17 -1.90 -0.18
C GLY A 83 3.65 -2.02 1.27
N GLY A 84 3.11 -2.99 2.03
CA GLY A 84 3.44 -3.25 3.44
C GLY A 84 3.37 -2.00 4.31
N ASP A 85 4.15 -1.98 5.38
CA ASP A 85 4.10 -0.87 6.34
C ASP A 85 4.48 0.46 5.70
N CYS A 86 5.52 0.48 4.86
CA CYS A 86 6.04 1.73 4.28
C CYS A 86 4.93 2.58 3.63
N LEU A 87 4.11 1.95 2.78
CA LEU A 87 2.98 2.59 2.13
C LEU A 87 1.80 2.77 3.08
N ASN A 88 1.44 1.72 3.82
CA ASN A 88 0.14 1.66 4.48
C ASN A 88 0.11 2.36 5.84
N VAL A 89 1.08 2.12 6.72
CA VAL A 89 1.01 2.55 8.13
C VAL A 89 2.30 3.14 8.70
N GLY A 90 3.35 3.22 7.89
CA GLY A 90 4.70 3.60 8.31
C GLY A 90 5.18 4.88 7.65
N CYS A 91 6.22 4.76 6.83
CA CYS A 91 6.96 5.88 6.28
C CYS A 91 6.11 6.93 5.55
N VAL A 92 5.19 6.52 4.68
CA VAL A 92 4.40 7.42 3.84
C VAL A 92 3.40 8.22 4.69
N PRO A 93 2.53 7.59 5.51
CA PRO A 93 1.68 8.33 6.45
C PRO A 93 2.47 9.23 7.40
N SER A 94 3.55 8.70 7.98
CA SER A 94 4.35 9.43 8.97
C SER A 94 4.97 10.70 8.38
N LYS A 95 5.55 10.61 7.17
CA LYS A 95 6.15 11.77 6.49
C LYS A 95 5.09 12.80 6.07
N ALA A 96 3.88 12.37 5.71
CA ALA A 96 2.78 13.28 5.41
C ALA A 96 2.39 14.15 6.62
N LEU A 97 2.35 13.54 7.82
CA LEU A 97 2.06 14.21 9.08
C LEU A 97 3.23 15.07 9.58
N ILE A 98 4.47 14.53 9.54
CA ILE A 98 5.69 15.26 9.94
C ILE A 98 5.84 16.55 9.13
N ARG A 99 5.50 16.55 7.83
CA ARG A 99 5.55 17.78 7.02
C ARG A 99 4.63 18.87 7.57
N THR A 100 3.40 18.52 7.94
CA THR A 100 2.47 19.47 8.56
C THR A 100 2.99 19.95 9.91
N ALA A 101 3.48 19.05 10.76
CA ALA A 101 4.02 19.40 12.07
C ALA A 101 5.20 20.39 11.96
N ARG A 102 6.10 20.19 10.98
CA ARG A 102 7.19 21.13 10.68
C ARG A 102 6.68 22.50 10.26
N ALA A 103 5.68 22.56 9.37
CA ALA A 103 5.10 23.83 8.92
C ALA A 103 4.46 24.60 10.10
N VAL A 104 3.72 23.93 10.98
CA VAL A 104 3.15 24.55 12.18
C VAL A 104 4.25 25.06 13.12
N LYS A 105 5.33 24.30 13.30
CA LYS A 105 6.49 24.72 14.09
C LYS A 105 7.14 25.98 13.51
N GLU A 106 7.40 25.99 12.20
CA GLU A 106 7.99 27.13 11.48
C GLU A 106 7.10 28.39 11.61
N LEU A 107 5.78 28.26 11.43
CA LEU A 107 4.84 29.36 11.61
C LEU A 107 4.86 29.93 13.03
N ARG A 108 4.92 29.07 14.05
CA ARG A 108 4.97 29.52 15.46
C ARG A 108 6.29 30.22 15.81
N ALA A 109 7.38 29.88 15.11
CA ALA A 109 8.70 30.49 15.30
C ALA A 109 8.98 31.65 14.33
N SER A 110 8.00 32.09 13.53
CA SER A 110 8.23 33.03 12.42
C SER A 110 8.73 34.40 12.86
N ALA A 111 8.48 34.80 14.11
CA ALA A 111 8.93 36.07 14.67
C ALA A 111 10.46 36.21 14.70
N GLU A 112 11.19 35.10 14.87
CA GLU A 112 12.66 35.06 14.81
C GLU A 112 13.19 35.41 13.41
N LEU A 113 12.36 35.21 12.38
CA LEU A 113 12.64 35.55 10.99
C LEU A 113 12.09 36.95 10.61
N GLY A 114 11.62 37.73 11.58
CA GLY A 114 11.01 39.03 11.35
C GLY A 114 9.57 38.97 10.82
N VAL A 115 8.94 37.79 10.74
CA VAL A 115 7.56 37.62 10.27
C VAL A 115 6.60 37.56 11.46
N ARG A 116 5.69 38.53 11.56
CA ARG A 116 4.66 38.58 12.60
C ARG A 116 3.32 38.09 12.08
N ILE A 117 2.71 37.12 12.77
CA ILE A 117 1.35 36.64 12.51
C ILE A 117 0.41 37.35 13.49
N THR A 118 -0.63 38.01 12.99
CA THR A 118 -1.57 38.82 13.79
C THR A 118 -2.82 38.07 14.24
N GLY A 119 -2.89 36.76 14.01
CA GLY A 119 -4.03 35.91 14.36
C GLY A 119 -3.61 34.48 14.69
N ASP A 120 -4.59 33.63 14.97
CA ASP A 120 -4.34 32.25 15.43
C ASP A 120 -3.93 31.30 14.30
N VAL A 121 -2.98 30.42 14.60
CA VAL A 121 -2.64 29.28 13.74
C VAL A 121 -3.56 28.11 14.10
N VAL A 122 -4.65 27.96 13.36
CA VAL A 122 -5.65 26.88 13.53
C VAL A 122 -5.22 25.63 12.78
N VAL A 123 -5.23 24.48 13.46
CA VAL A 123 -4.86 23.17 12.89
C VAL A 123 -6.11 22.35 12.62
N ASP A 124 -6.46 22.18 11.35
CA ASP A 124 -7.53 21.26 10.92
C ASP A 124 -6.99 19.83 10.76
N PHE A 125 -7.13 19.05 11.83
CA PHE A 125 -6.66 17.66 11.85
C PHE A 125 -7.41 16.75 10.87
N ALA A 126 -8.70 16.99 10.64
CA ALA A 126 -9.50 16.20 9.70
C ALA A 126 -8.96 16.37 8.27
N HIS A 127 -8.68 17.61 7.87
CA HIS A 127 -8.08 17.91 6.57
C HIS A 127 -6.66 17.33 6.43
N ILE A 128 -5.86 17.34 7.50
CA ILE A 128 -4.52 16.73 7.52
C ILE A 128 -4.61 15.23 7.25
N MET A 129 -5.54 14.54 7.91
CA MET A 129 -5.75 13.10 7.74
C MET A 129 -6.29 12.76 6.35
N ALA A 130 -7.22 13.56 5.81
CA ALA A 130 -7.69 13.41 4.43
C ALA A 130 -6.55 13.60 3.42
N ARG A 131 -5.71 14.63 3.60
CA ARG A 131 -4.51 14.85 2.78
C ARG A 131 -3.55 13.65 2.85
N MET A 132 -3.32 13.09 4.03
CA MET A 132 -2.47 11.91 4.20
C MET A 132 -3.01 10.72 3.38
N ARG A 133 -4.30 10.40 3.51
CA ARG A 133 -4.94 9.30 2.76
C ARG A 133 -4.86 9.53 1.26
N ARG A 134 -5.10 10.76 0.79
CA ARG A 134 -4.95 11.14 -0.62
C ARG A 134 -3.53 10.91 -1.15
N LEU A 135 -2.51 11.33 -0.41
CA LEU A 135 -1.11 11.17 -0.80
C LEU A 135 -0.72 9.68 -0.87
N ARG A 136 -1.17 8.88 0.08
CA ARG A 136 -0.99 7.42 0.12
C ARG A 136 -1.63 6.75 -1.10
N ALA A 137 -2.90 7.06 -1.39
CA ALA A 137 -3.61 6.52 -2.55
C ALA A 137 -2.95 6.89 -3.87
N ARG A 138 -2.46 8.13 -4.01
CA ARG A 138 -1.81 8.62 -5.23
C ARG A 138 -0.55 7.83 -5.62
N ILE A 139 0.20 7.32 -4.65
CA ILE A 139 1.45 6.59 -4.92
C ILE A 139 1.27 5.07 -4.90
N ALA A 140 0.13 4.58 -4.39
CA ALA A 140 -0.19 3.16 -4.30
C ALA A 140 -0.04 2.36 -5.61
N PRO A 141 -0.31 2.90 -6.82
CA PRO A 141 -0.13 2.15 -8.07
C PRO A 141 1.27 1.54 -8.24
N ALA A 142 2.32 2.21 -7.75
CA ALA A 142 3.69 1.72 -7.88
C ALA A 142 3.94 0.41 -7.09
N ASP A 143 3.27 0.27 -5.94
CA ASP A 143 3.40 -0.85 -5.00
C ASP A 143 2.17 -1.78 -5.01
N SER A 144 1.30 -1.62 -6.02
CA SER A 144 0.05 -2.34 -6.17
C SER A 144 0.23 -3.77 -6.67
N TYR A 145 -0.86 -4.55 -6.61
CA TYR A 145 -0.95 -5.86 -7.25
C TYR A 145 -0.66 -5.75 -8.76
N ALA A 146 -1.38 -4.84 -9.44
CA ALA A 146 -1.21 -4.59 -10.87
C ALA A 146 0.20 -4.07 -11.21
N GLY A 147 0.80 -3.23 -10.37
CA GLY A 147 2.17 -2.73 -10.55
C GLY A 147 3.23 -3.81 -10.39
N THR A 148 2.96 -4.82 -9.56
CA THR A 148 3.82 -6.01 -9.41
C THR A 148 3.71 -6.92 -10.63
N ALA A 149 2.47 -7.22 -11.07
CA ALA A 149 2.23 -7.98 -12.29
C ALA A 149 2.84 -7.30 -13.54
N ALA A 150 2.70 -5.98 -13.66
CA ALA A 150 3.27 -5.20 -14.76
C ALA A 150 4.82 -5.19 -14.77
N ALA A 151 5.47 -5.48 -13.64
CA ALA A 151 6.92 -5.66 -13.56
C ALA A 151 7.37 -7.09 -13.97
N GLY A 152 6.43 -7.99 -14.25
CA GLY A 152 6.66 -9.37 -14.68
C GLY A 152 6.63 -10.42 -13.58
N ALA A 153 6.39 -10.03 -12.32
CA ALA A 153 6.27 -10.98 -11.21
C ALA A 153 4.83 -11.49 -11.09
N HIS A 154 4.65 -12.79 -10.88
CA HIS A 154 3.34 -13.35 -10.54
C HIS A 154 2.93 -12.86 -9.14
N MET A 155 1.77 -12.22 -9.05
CA MET A 155 1.23 -11.68 -7.80
C MET A 155 0.05 -12.53 -7.34
N PHE A 156 0.15 -13.07 -6.14
CA PHE A 156 -0.85 -13.95 -5.53
C PHE A 156 -1.46 -13.31 -4.28
N ALA A 157 -2.79 -13.37 -4.19
CA ALA A 157 -3.54 -12.98 -3.01
C ALA A 157 -3.66 -14.17 -2.05
N GLY A 158 -2.96 -14.16 -0.92
CA GLY A 158 -3.09 -15.26 0.03
C GLY A 158 -2.01 -15.32 1.09
N THR A 159 -2.10 -16.34 1.93
CA THR A 159 -1.07 -16.66 2.93
C THR A 159 -0.17 -17.76 2.39
N ALA A 160 1.15 -17.53 2.43
CA ALA A 160 2.14 -18.56 2.11
C ALA A 160 2.57 -19.33 3.37
N THR A 161 2.68 -20.65 3.23
CA THR A 161 3.18 -21.56 4.26
C THR A 161 4.12 -22.59 3.61
N PHE A 162 5.28 -22.84 4.23
CA PHE A 162 6.20 -23.87 3.75
C PHE A 162 5.67 -25.27 4.05
N THR A 163 5.65 -26.15 3.04
CA THR A 163 5.37 -27.59 3.17
C THR A 163 6.63 -28.44 3.09
N GLY A 164 7.76 -27.81 2.75
CA GLY A 164 9.09 -28.42 2.68
C GLY A 164 10.17 -27.34 2.62
N PRO A 165 11.45 -27.72 2.49
CA PRO A 165 12.57 -26.77 2.51
C PRO A 165 12.52 -25.69 1.42
N ASN A 166 11.90 -26.00 0.28
CA ASN A 166 11.80 -25.13 -0.90
C ASN A 166 10.41 -25.22 -1.56
N THR A 167 9.38 -25.56 -0.79
CA THR A 167 8.04 -25.86 -1.34
C THR A 167 6.96 -25.05 -0.64
N LEU A 168 6.09 -24.43 -1.43
CA LEU A 168 4.83 -23.84 -1.02
C LEU A 168 3.69 -24.62 -1.69
N PRO A 169 2.51 -24.75 -1.06
CA PRO A 169 1.37 -25.39 -1.70
C PRO A 169 0.83 -24.50 -2.83
N ALA A 170 0.28 -25.11 -3.87
CA ALA A 170 -0.37 -24.39 -4.98
C ALA A 170 -1.59 -23.54 -4.54
N SER A 171 -2.12 -23.77 -3.34
CA SER A 171 -3.15 -22.91 -2.75
C SER A 171 -2.61 -21.57 -2.23
N SER A 172 -1.28 -21.45 -2.12
CA SER A 172 -0.58 -20.23 -1.72
C SER A 172 0.06 -19.51 -2.92
N VAL A 173 0.07 -20.15 -4.10
CA VAL A 173 0.74 -19.71 -5.34
C VAL A 173 0.05 -20.45 -6.51
#